data_AF-A8ZVU4-F1
#
_entry.id   AF-A8ZVU4-F1
#
_cell.length_a   1.000
_cell.length_b   1.000
_cell.length_c   1.000
_cell.angle_alpha   90.00
_cell.angle_beta   90.00
_cell.angle_gamma   90.00
#
_symmetry.space_group_name_H-M   'P 1'
#
loop_
_entity.id
_entity.type
_entity.pdbx_description
1 polymer ?
#
loop_
_entity_poly.entity_id
_entity_poly.type
_entity_poly.pdbx_seq_one_letter_code
_entity_poly.pdbx_strand_id
1 'polypeptide(L)'
;MAQIDILKPIKMFGYCFILMGSVVLFMHFLLLQSNDYTIEFKCFVLIISGFHFLAGAGVILKKNWGFHVLKFYLYCLYLALPVGTYIAIKTFKYIEQHKIENYFK
;
A
#
# COMPACT_ATOMS: atom_id res chain seq x y z
N MET A 1 8.94 30.28 -0.95
CA MET A 1 7.87 29.38 -1.40
C MET A 1 8.25 27.97 -1.00
N ALA A 2 7.41 27.25 -0.25
CA ALA A 2 7.71 25.87 0.12
C ALA A 2 7.79 25.02 -1.15
N GLN A 3 8.90 24.32 -1.36
CA GLN A 3 9.08 23.39 -2.48
C GLN A 3 8.04 22.27 -2.31
N ILE A 4 7.03 22.23 -3.17
CA ILE A 4 5.98 21.22 -3.11
C ILE A 4 6.62 19.86 -3.41
N ASP A 5 6.71 18.97 -2.41
CA ASP A 5 7.16 17.58 -2.63
C ASP A 5 6.09 16.83 -3.44
N ILE A 6 6.31 16.74 -4.75
CA ILE A 6 5.44 16.09 -5.73
C ILE A 6 5.20 14.61 -5.37
N LEU A 7 6.11 13.96 -4.63
CA LEU A 7 5.94 12.56 -4.23
C LEU A 7 5.17 12.40 -2.92
N LYS A 8 4.85 13.49 -2.20
CA LYS A 8 4.21 13.42 -0.89
C LYS A 8 2.90 12.61 -0.89
N PRO A 9 1.95 12.79 -1.83
CA PRO A 9 0.72 12.00 -1.85
C PRO A 9 0.99 10.50 -2.07
N ILE A 10 2.00 10.17 -2.88
CA ILE A 10 2.39 8.80 -3.21
C ILE A 10 3.08 8.13 -2.02
N LYS A 11 3.97 8.85 -1.34
CA LYS A 11 4.60 8.39 -0.10
C LYS A 11 3.58 8.15 1.00
N MET A 12 2.49 8.94 1.07
CA MET A 12 1.42 8.70 2.04
C MET A 12 0.79 7.31 1.86
N PHE A 13 0.52 6.87 0.62
CA PHE A 13 0.08 5.48 0.39
C PHE A 13 1.11 4.47 0.92
N GLY A 14 2.40 4.72 0.65
CA GLY A 14 3.48 3.87 1.17
C GLY A 14 3.49 3.77 2.69
N TYR A 15 3.38 4.90 3.40
CA TYR A 15 3.28 4.91 4.86
C TYR A 15 2.01 4.23 5.37
N CYS A 16 0.86 4.42 4.71
CA CYS A 16 -0.37 3.72 5.06
C CYS A 16 -0.23 2.20 4.92
N PHE A 17 0.41 1.71 3.85
CA PHE A 17 0.65 0.28 3.66
C PHE A 17 1.60 -0.30 4.71
N ILE A 18 2.68 0.41 5.06
CA ILE A 18 3.58 -0.01 6.15
C ILE A 18 2.83 -0.05 7.47
N LEU A 19 2.05 0.99 7.79
CA LEU A 19 1.30 1.07 9.04
C LEU A 19 0.29 -0.07 9.13
N MET A 20 -0.51 -0.29 8.09
CA MET A 20 -1.47 -1.40 8.03
C MET A 20 -0.77 -2.76 8.20
N GLY A 21 0.28 -3.02 7.41
CA GLY A 21 1.04 -4.27 7.49
C GLY A 21 1.63 -4.49 8.88
N SER A 22 2.22 -3.46 9.48
CA SER A 22 2.82 -3.50 10.83
C SER A 22 1.78 -3.76 11.91
N VAL A 23 0.64 -3.06 11.87
CA VAL A 23 -0.44 -3.22 12.86
C VAL A 23 -1.05 -4.61 12.78
N VAL A 24 -1.37 -5.09 11.57
CA VAL A 24 -1.94 -6.44 11.40
C VAL A 24 -0.93 -7.50 11.82
N LEU A 25 0.34 -7.35 11.45
CA LEU A 25 1.40 -8.28 11.85
C LEU A 25 1.57 -8.31 13.38
N PHE A 26 1.60 -7.14 14.02
CA PHE A 26 1.69 -7.03 15.48
C PHE A 26 0.50 -7.72 16.18
N MET A 27 -0.72 -7.42 15.74
CA MET A 27 -1.93 -8.07 16.26
C MET A 27 -1.92 -9.58 16.02
N HIS A 28 -1.43 -10.02 14.85
CA HIS A 28 -1.30 -11.43 14.52
C HIS A 28 -0.37 -12.16 15.50
N PHE A 29 0.76 -11.56 15.88
CA PHE A 29 1.66 -12.14 16.88
C PHE A 29 1.07 -12.13 18.30
N LEU A 30 0.33 -11.08 18.69
CA LEU A 30 -0.36 -11.05 19.99
C LEU A 30 -1.42 -12.14 20.11
N LEU A 31 -2.10 -12.45 19.02
CA LEU A 31 -3.20 -13.43 18.97
C LEU A 31 -2.76 -14.82 18.50
N LEU A 32 -1.46 -15.04 18.24
CA LEU A 32 -0.95 -16.28 17.64
C LEU A 32 -1.26 -17.53 18.46
N GLN A 33 -1.38 -17.37 19.78
CA GLN A 33 -1.68 -18.44 20.74
C GLN A 33 -3.17 -18.78 20.85
N SER A 34 -4.07 -17.99 20.26
CA SER A 34 -5.48 -18.37 20.16
C SER A 34 -5.62 -19.59 19.24
N ASN A 35 -6.35 -20.60 19.71
CA ASN A 35 -6.71 -21.79 18.94
C ASN A 35 -7.89 -21.54 18.00
N ASP A 36 -8.41 -20.31 17.95
CA ASP A 36 -9.60 -19.93 17.19
C ASP A 36 -9.36 -19.94 15.66
N TYR A 37 -8.10 -19.97 15.22
CA TYR A 37 -7.72 -19.88 13.81
C TYR A 37 -6.88 -21.06 13.35
N THR A 38 -7.17 -21.57 12.15
CA THR A 38 -6.40 -22.64 11.52
C THR A 38 -5.01 -22.15 11.07
N ILE A 39 -4.09 -23.08 10.87
CA ILE A 39 -2.71 -22.79 10.44
C ILE A 39 -2.70 -22.07 9.08
N GLU A 40 -3.60 -22.42 8.17
CA GLU A 40 -3.72 -21.82 6.84
C GLU A 40 -4.09 -20.35 6.94
N PHE A 41 -5.05 -20.01 7.82
CA PHE A 41 -5.43 -18.63 8.07
C PHE A 41 -4.27 -17.82 8.67
N LYS A 42 -3.52 -18.41 9.61
CA LYS A 42 -2.35 -17.76 10.19
C LYS A 42 -1.29 -17.45 9.13
N CYS A 43 -0.97 -18.43 8.28
CA CYS A 43 -0.05 -18.25 7.16
C CYS A 43 -0.55 -17.18 6.17
N PHE A 44 -1.84 -17.18 5.84
CA PHE A 44 -2.44 -16.19 4.96
C PHE A 44 -2.29 -14.76 5.52
N VAL A 45 -2.61 -14.55 6.80
CA VAL A 45 -2.48 -13.26 7.48
C VAL A 45 -1.02 -12.80 7.49
N LEU A 46 -0.07 -13.69 7.74
CA LEU A 46 1.35 -13.38 7.71
C LEU A 46 1.79 -12.92 6.30
N ILE A 47 1.41 -13.67 5.26
CA ILE A 47 1.75 -13.36 3.86
C ILE A 47 1.16 -12.02 3.45
N ILE A 48 -0.13 -11.78 3.71
CA ILE A 48 -0.79 -10.54 3.29
C ILE A 48 -0.26 -9.32 4.04
N SER A 49 0.06 -9.46 5.33
CA SER A 49 0.66 -8.39 6.13
C SER A 49 2.07 -8.06 5.65
N GLY A 50 2.88 -9.08 5.38
CA GLY A 50 4.20 -8.94 4.78
C GLY A 50 4.13 -8.28 3.40
N PHE A 51 3.16 -8.66 2.58
CA PHE A 51 2.92 -8.04 1.27
C PHE A 51 2.61 -6.54 1.39
N HIS A 52 1.72 -6.13 2.30
CA HIS A 52 1.44 -4.71 2.54
C HIS A 52 2.69 -3.94 3.00
N PHE A 53 3.44 -4.52 3.94
CA PHE A 53 4.67 -3.91 4.43
C PHE A 53 5.70 -3.71 3.30
N LEU A 54 5.95 -4.77 2.52
CA LEU A 54 6.85 -4.71 1.37
C LEU A 54 6.35 -3.73 0.31
N ALA A 55 5.07 -3.76 -0.04
CA ALA A 55 4.47 -2.80 -0.97
C ALA A 55 4.74 -1.35 -0.54
N GLY A 56 4.49 -1.04 0.74
CA GLY A 56 4.76 0.29 1.29
C GLY A 56 6.23 0.67 1.28
N ALA A 57 7.12 -0.26 1.62
CA ALA A 57 8.57 -0.07 1.55
C ALA A 57 9.03 0.20 0.11
N GLY A 58 8.54 -0.57 -0.86
CA GLY A 58 8.81 -0.39 -2.28
C GLY A 58 8.40 1.00 -2.77
N VAL A 59 7.24 1.51 -2.31
CA VAL A 59 6.78 2.86 -2.64
C VAL A 59 7.69 3.94 -2.05
N ILE A 60 8.05 3.84 -0.76
CA ILE A 60 8.87 4.85 -0.07
C ILE A 60 10.31 4.86 -0.61
N LEU A 61 10.88 3.67 -0.87
CA LEU A 61 12.21 3.51 -1.46
C LEU A 61 12.24 3.80 -2.96
N LYS A 62 11.09 4.18 -3.54
CA LYS A 62 10.92 4.53 -4.96
C LYS A 62 11.39 3.42 -5.90
N LYS A 63 11.08 2.17 -5.56
CA LYS A 63 11.42 1.01 -6.39
C LYS A 63 10.40 0.81 -7.50
N ASN A 64 10.85 0.49 -8.72
CA ASN A 64 9.97 0.23 -9.86
C ASN A 64 8.83 -0.75 -9.56
N TRP A 65 9.14 -1.87 -8.90
CA TRP A 65 8.11 -2.85 -8.51
C TRP A 65 7.11 -2.28 -7.50
N GLY A 66 7.53 -1.40 -6.60
CA GLY A 66 6.66 -0.74 -5.62
C GLY A 66 5.63 0.17 -6.30
N PHE A 67 6.03 0.86 -7.37
CA PHE A 67 5.12 1.65 -8.19
C PHE A 67 4.07 0.78 -8.90
N HIS A 68 4.47 -0.37 -9.45
CA HIS A 68 3.55 -1.31 -10.08
C HIS A 68 2.55 -1.88 -9.08
N VAL A 69 3.02 -2.22 -7.87
CA VAL A 69 2.15 -2.66 -6.78
C VAL A 69 1.17 -1.56 -6.38
N LEU A 70 1.61 -0.31 -6.25
CA LEU A 70 0.70 0.82 -6.00
C LEU A 70 -0.38 0.95 -7.09
N LYS A 71 -0.01 0.86 -8.37
CA LYS A 71 -1.00 0.88 -9.47
C LYS A 71 -1.99 -0.27 -9.34
N PHE A 72 -1.53 -1.47 -9.01
CA PHE A 72 -2.40 -2.61 -8.74
C PHE A 72 -3.39 -2.33 -7.59
N TYR A 73 -2.93 -1.78 -6.46
CA TYR A 73 -3.82 -1.37 -5.36
C TYR A 73 -4.87 -0.35 -5.82
N LEU A 74 -4.49 0.63 -6.64
CA LEU A 74 -5.43 1.63 -7.17
C LEU A 74 -6.46 0.99 -8.11
N TYR A 75 -6.08 -0.03 -8.91
CA TYR A 75 -7.03 -0.82 -9.71
C TYR A 75 -7.97 -1.64 -8.84
N CYS A 76 -7.50 -2.25 -7.75
CA CYS A 76 -8.40 -2.90 -6.79
C CYS A 76 -9.36 -1.87 -6.15
N LEU A 77 -8.85 -0.68 -5.83
CA LEU A 77 -9.62 0.38 -5.20
C LEU A 77 -10.73 0.93 -6.13
N TYR A 78 -10.58 0.82 -7.45
CA TYR A 78 -11.65 1.13 -8.41
C TYR A 78 -12.93 0.31 -8.18
N LEU A 79 -12.80 -0.92 -7.67
CA LEU A 79 -13.93 -1.82 -7.39
C LEU A 79 -14.65 -1.45 -6.08
N ALA A 80 -14.02 -0.64 -5.22
CA ALA A 80 -14.60 -0.18 -3.95
C ALA A 80 -15.42 1.10 -4.14
N LEU A 81 -16.65 0.97 -4.64
CA LEU A 81 -17.56 2.08 -4.86
C LEU A 81 -18.15 2.63 -3.55
N PRO A 82 -18.40 3.96 -3.42
CA PRO A 82 -18.01 5.04 -4.34
C PRO A 82 -16.65 5.68 -4.01
N VAL A 83 -16.20 5.56 -2.76
CA VAL A 83 -15.04 6.30 -2.22
C VAL A 83 -13.74 5.83 -2.85
N GLY A 84 -13.56 4.53 -3.01
CA GLY A 84 -12.36 3.96 -3.58
C GLY A 84 -12.17 4.37 -5.04
N THR A 85 -13.23 4.33 -5.83
CA THR A 85 -13.23 4.79 -7.22
C THR A 85 -12.80 6.25 -7.35
N TYR A 86 -13.33 7.15 -6.50
CA TYR A 86 -12.93 8.56 -6.50
C TYR A 86 -11.43 8.73 -6.20
N ILE A 87 -10.92 8.04 -5.16
CA ILE A 87 -9.50 8.08 -4.79
C ILE A 87 -8.65 7.56 -5.96
N ALA A 88 -9.00 6.41 -6.53
CA ALA A 88 -8.26 5.80 -7.62
C ALA A 88 -8.16 6.73 -8.84
N ILE A 89 -9.28 7.26 -9.32
CA ILE A 89 -9.31 8.21 -10.46
C ILE A 89 -8.42 9.42 -10.19
N LYS A 90 -8.55 10.02 -8.99
CA LYS A 90 -7.81 11.23 -8.63
C LYS A 90 -6.31 10.95 -8.54
N THR A 91 -5.91 9.81 -7.98
CA THR A 91 -4.51 9.41 -7.88
C THR A 91 -3.91 9.07 -9.24
N PHE A 92 -4.63 8.37 -10.12
CA PHE A 92 -4.14 8.10 -11.49
C PHE A 92 -3.93 9.40 -12.29
N LYS A 93 -4.87 10.34 -12.23
CA LYS A 93 -4.71 11.66 -12.84
C LYS A 93 -3.48 12.39 -12.30
N TYR A 94 -3.26 12.35 -10.99
CA TYR A 94 -2.08 12.95 -10.36
C TYR A 94 -0.76 12.32 -10.85
N ILE A 95 -0.73 10.99 -10.94
CA ILE A 95 0.42 10.20 -11.43
C ILE A 95 0.79 10.61 -12.85
N GLU A 96 -0.21 10.71 -13.73
CA GLU A 96 -0.02 11.07 -15.14
C GLU A 96 0.44 12.52 -15.30
N GLN A 97 -0.24 13.47 -14.64
CA GLN A 97 0.06 14.90 -14.72
C GLN A 97 1.50 15.24 -14.30
N HIS A 98 2.02 14.55 -13.29
CA HIS A 98 3.35 14.81 -12.73
C HIS A 98 4.40 13.79 -13.20
N LYS A 99 4.04 12.87 -14.11
CA LYS A 99 4.92 11.79 -14.60
C LYS A 99 5.63 11.06 -13.44
N ILE A 100 4.86 10.71 -12.40
CA ILE A 100 5.37 10.17 -11.13
C ILE A 100 6.24 8.91 -11.36
N GLU A 101 5.92 8.10 -12.37
CA GLU A 101 6.66 6.91 -12.76
C GLU A 101 8.17 7.17 -12.94
N ASN A 102 8.55 8.33 -13.51
CA ASN A 102 9.95 8.70 -13.76
C ASN A 102 10.79 8.85 -12.48
N TYR A 103 10.14 8.96 -11.33
CA TYR A 103 10.81 9.08 -10.04
C TYR A 103 11.10 7.73 -9.37
N PHE A 104 10.60 6.62 -9.93
CA PHE A 104 10.85 5.26 -9.47
C PHE A 104 11.98 4.62 -10.30
N LYS A 105 12.85 3.86 -9.63
CA LYS A 105 14.04 3.22 -10.23
C LYS A 105 14.18 1.75 -9.82
#